data_AF-A0A7S1E002-F1
#
_entry.id   AF-A0A7S1E002-F1
#
_cell.length_a   1.000
_cell.length_b   1.000
_cell.length_c   1.000
_cell.angle_alpha   90.00
_cell.angle_beta   90.00
_cell.angle_gamma   90.00
#
_symmetry.space_group_name_H-M   'P 1'
#
loop_
_entity.id
_entity.type
_entity.pdbx_description
1 polymer ?
#
loop_
_entity_poly.entity_id
_entity_poly.type
_entity_poly.pdbx_seq_one_letter_code
_entity_poly.pdbx_strand_id
1 'polypeptide(L)'
;HRGHTVLRQGIMGRAQQVELGPIVDKACSDKSQAYLADLQILPGRKEFTYLPVNTQAVIIEPFGESSALIIGADKVRAFTGLDLAMAPVMARLVQQTLEP
;
A
#
# COMPACT_ATOMS: atom_id res chain seq x y z
N HIS A 1 -5.10 9.45 5.45
CA HIS A 1 -5.07 10.13 6.75
C HIS A 1 -6.46 10.08 7.35
N ARG A 2 -6.61 9.44 8.52
CA ARG A 2 -7.91 9.25 9.21
C ARG A 2 -9.00 8.66 8.30
N GLY A 3 -8.67 7.61 7.55
CA GLY A 3 -9.61 6.97 6.61
C GLY A 3 -9.80 7.69 5.27
N HIS A 4 -9.18 8.86 5.05
CA HIS A 4 -9.25 9.57 3.77
C HIS A 4 -8.00 9.39 2.91
N THR A 5 -8.19 9.35 1.59
CA THR A 5 -7.10 9.34 0.61
C THR A 5 -6.44 10.72 0.57
N VAL A 6 -5.14 10.79 0.83
CA VAL A 6 -4.37 12.04 0.80
C VAL A 6 -3.74 12.27 -0.56
N LEU A 7 -3.17 11.22 -1.17
CA LEU A 7 -2.47 11.29 -2.43
C LEU A 7 -2.65 9.98 -3.19
N ARG A 8 -2.82 10.09 -4.50
CA ARG A 8 -2.73 8.99 -5.46
C ARG A 8 -1.91 9.46 -6.65
N GLN A 9 -0.89 8.69 -7.01
CA GLN A 9 0.02 9.02 -8.12
C GLN A 9 0.37 7.75 -8.90
N GLY A 10 0.50 7.87 -10.23
CA GLY A 10 0.75 6.76 -11.15
C GLY A 10 -0.49 6.32 -11.95
N ILE A 11 -0.48 5.07 -12.42
CA ILE A 11 -1.62 4.47 -13.13
C ILE A 11 -2.65 4.04 -12.09
N MET A 12 -3.90 4.44 -12.26
CA MET A 12 -4.97 4.17 -11.31
C MET A 12 -5.83 2.97 -11.72
N GLY A 13 -6.36 2.26 -10.71
CA GLY A 13 -7.38 1.25 -10.89
C GLY A 13 -8.74 1.83 -11.27
N ARG A 14 -9.72 0.94 -11.44
CA ARG A 14 -11.10 1.33 -11.81
C ARG A 14 -11.81 2.05 -10.67
N ALA A 15 -11.51 1.72 -9.42
CA ALA A 15 -12.12 2.37 -8.27
C ALA A 15 -11.58 3.79 -8.09
N GLN A 16 -12.51 4.75 -8.01
CA GLN A 16 -12.18 6.17 -7.77
C GLN A 16 -11.89 6.45 -6.29
N GLN A 17 -12.39 5.62 -5.39
CA GLN A 17 -12.15 5.71 -3.95
C GLN A 17 -11.24 4.57 -3.51
N VAL A 18 -10.42 4.85 -2.50
CA VAL A 18 -9.60 3.84 -1.83
C VAL A 18 -10.40 3.31 -0.66
N GLU A 19 -10.81 2.05 -0.75
CA GLU A 19 -11.43 1.31 0.34
C GLU A 19 -10.37 0.39 0.94
N LEU A 20 -10.06 0.60 2.22
CA LEU A 20 -9.13 -0.29 2.92
C LEU A 20 -9.82 -1.63 3.17
N GLY A 21 -9.09 -2.72 3.02
CA GLY A 21 -9.60 -4.04 3.35
C GLY A 21 -8.75 -4.75 4.41
N PRO A 22 -9.03 -6.03 4.64
CA PRO A 22 -8.47 -6.77 5.76
C PRO A 22 -6.95 -6.87 5.77
N ILE A 23 -6.30 -6.86 4.60
CA ILE A 23 -4.83 -6.96 4.54
C ILE A 23 -4.20 -5.65 5.00
N VAL A 24 -4.70 -4.51 4.52
CA VAL A 24 -4.21 -3.20 4.96
C VAL A 24 -4.52 -2.96 6.43
N ASP A 25 -5.73 -3.30 6.88
CA ASP A 25 -6.12 -3.17 8.28
C ASP A 25 -5.24 -4.01 9.21
N LYS A 26 -4.91 -5.23 8.81
CA LYS A 26 -3.99 -6.08 9.55
C LYS A 26 -2.59 -5.49 9.63
N ALA A 27 -2.03 -5.01 8.51
CA ALA A 27 -0.71 -4.37 8.51
C ALA A 27 -0.67 -3.13 9.43
N CYS A 28 -1.72 -2.30 9.40
CA CYS A 28 -1.88 -1.17 10.31
C CYS A 28 -1.98 -1.61 11.78
N SER A 29 -2.77 -2.64 12.07
CA SER A 29 -2.99 -3.15 13.44
C SER A 29 -1.71 -3.76 14.02
N ASP A 30 -1.01 -4.55 13.23
CA ASP A 30 0.25 -5.20 13.60
C ASP A 30 1.42 -4.21 13.61
N LYS A 31 1.21 -2.99 13.09
CA LYS A 31 2.25 -1.95 12.86
C LYS A 31 3.48 -2.53 12.16
N SER A 32 3.25 -3.41 11.19
CA SER A 32 4.31 -4.12 10.48
C SER A 32 4.13 -4.02 8.97
N GLN A 33 5.25 -3.85 8.27
CA GLN A 33 5.27 -3.83 6.81
C GLN A 33 4.81 -5.18 6.26
N ALA A 34 3.89 -5.16 5.30
CA ALA A 34 3.47 -6.34 4.57
C ALA A 34 3.94 -6.26 3.11
N TYR A 35 4.46 -7.38 2.59
CA TYR A 35 4.86 -7.52 1.19
C TYR A 35 4.13 -8.69 0.54
N LEU A 36 3.25 -8.36 -0.41
CA LEU A 36 2.58 -9.34 -1.25
C LEU A 36 3.36 -9.48 -2.55
N ALA A 37 4.17 -10.53 -2.64
CA ALA A 37 5.05 -10.76 -3.78
C ALA A 37 4.33 -11.27 -5.04
N ASP A 38 3.16 -11.88 -4.87
CA ASP A 38 2.27 -12.32 -5.94
C ASP A 38 0.81 -12.13 -5.52
N LEU A 39 0.17 -11.10 -6.08
CA LEU A 39 -1.21 -10.75 -5.78
C LEU A 39 -2.23 -11.68 -6.48
N GLN A 40 -1.81 -12.45 -7.49
CA GLN A 40 -2.72 -13.34 -8.22
C GLN A 40 -2.99 -14.65 -7.48
N ILE A 41 -2.05 -15.10 -6.67
CA ILE A 41 -2.19 -16.33 -5.85
C ILE A 41 -3.12 -16.10 -4.66
N LEU A 42 -3.23 -14.86 -4.19
CA LEU A 42 -4.10 -14.51 -3.07
C LEU A 42 -5.55 -14.33 -3.54
N PRO A 43 -6.56 -14.79 -2.78
CA PRO A 43 -7.95 -14.37 -2.99
C PRO A 43 -8.16 -12.84 -2.85
N GLY A 44 -7.10 -12.10 -2.47
CA GLY A 44 -7.04 -10.67 -2.15
C GLY A 44 -6.95 -9.69 -3.33
N ARG A 45 -7.00 -10.13 -4.60
CA ARG A 45 -7.16 -9.20 -5.74
C ARG A 45 -8.41 -8.32 -5.61
N LYS A 46 -9.41 -8.76 -4.82
CA LYS A 46 -10.64 -8.01 -4.54
C LYS A 46 -10.46 -6.80 -3.63
N GLU A 47 -9.39 -6.71 -2.84
CA GLU A 47 -9.18 -5.58 -1.92
C GLU A 47 -8.60 -4.36 -2.63
N PHE A 48 -7.62 -4.56 -3.52
CA PHE A 48 -6.89 -3.47 -4.17
C PHE A 48 -7.55 -2.97 -5.47
N THR A 49 -8.87 -2.78 -5.48
CA THR A 49 -9.64 -2.36 -6.67
C THR A 49 -9.24 -0.97 -7.21
N TYR A 50 -8.60 -0.17 -6.37
CA TYR A 50 -8.06 1.16 -6.67
C TYR A 50 -6.65 1.12 -7.30
N LEU A 51 -6.02 -0.06 -7.37
CA LEU A 51 -4.78 -0.30 -8.12
C LEU A 51 -5.09 -0.82 -9.54
N PRO A 52 -4.17 -0.63 -10.50
CA PRO A 52 -4.31 -1.18 -11.84
C PRO A 52 -4.61 -2.68 -11.84
N VAL A 53 -5.42 -3.13 -12.81
CA VAL A 53 -5.81 -4.54 -12.92
C VAL A 53 -4.61 -5.48 -13.10
N ASN A 54 -3.51 -4.98 -13.66
CA ASN A 54 -2.27 -5.71 -13.87
C ASN A 54 -1.28 -5.60 -12.69
N THR A 55 -1.66 -5.05 -11.54
CA THR A 55 -0.81 -5.08 -10.34
C THR A 55 -0.59 -6.53 -9.89
N GLN A 56 0.67 -6.90 -9.70
CA GLN A 56 1.11 -8.25 -9.34
C GLN A 56 1.89 -8.29 -8.02
N ALA A 57 2.45 -7.16 -7.57
CA ALA A 57 3.13 -7.07 -6.28
C ALA A 57 2.72 -5.79 -5.54
N VAL A 58 2.63 -5.86 -4.22
CA VAL A 58 2.22 -4.73 -3.37
C VAL A 58 3.07 -4.67 -2.10
N ILE A 59 3.60 -3.49 -1.78
CA ILE A 59 4.12 -3.14 -0.44
C ILE A 59 3.04 -2.34 0.29
N ILE A 60 2.84 -2.68 1.55
CA ILE A 60 1.97 -1.96 2.49
C ILE A 60 2.82 -1.55 3.67
N GLU A 61 3.05 -0.25 3.80
CA GLU A 61 3.83 0.33 4.88
C GLU A 61 2.90 1.13 5.81
N PRO A 62 2.56 0.62 7.01
CA PRO A 62 1.74 1.35 7.95
C PRO A 62 2.50 2.55 8.54
N PHE A 63 1.82 3.65 8.81
CA PHE A 63 2.37 4.81 9.50
C PHE A 63 1.30 5.55 10.31
N GLY A 64 1.73 6.24 11.38
CA GLY A 64 0.80 6.85 12.34
C GLY A 64 -0.12 5.83 13.01
N GLU A 65 -1.30 6.26 13.46
CA GLU A 65 -2.27 5.38 14.14
C GLU A 65 -3.17 4.58 13.19
N SER A 66 -3.50 5.14 12.02
CA SER A 66 -4.46 4.53 11.09
C SER A 66 -4.24 5.02 9.65
N SER A 67 -3.00 4.95 9.17
CA SER A 67 -2.64 5.29 7.79
C SER A 67 -1.66 4.25 7.22
N ALA A 68 -1.67 4.08 5.91
CA ALA A 68 -0.75 3.21 5.21
C ALA A 68 -0.31 3.84 3.89
N LEU A 69 0.94 3.60 3.52
CA LEU A 69 1.50 3.85 2.20
C LEU A 69 1.42 2.54 1.42
N ILE A 70 0.81 2.59 0.23
CA ILE A 70 0.60 1.42 -0.62
C ILE A 70 1.33 1.64 -1.94
N ILE A 71 2.22 0.72 -2.30
CA ILE A 71 3.03 0.77 -3.52
C ILE A 71 2.76 -0.48 -4.34
N GLY A 72 2.25 -0.32 -5.56
CA GLY A 72 1.96 -1.43 -6.47
C GLY A 72 2.96 -1.52 -7.62
N ALA A 73 3.25 -2.74 -8.07
CA ALA A 73 4.05 -3.02 -9.26
C ALA A 73 3.37 -4.05 -10.17
N ASP A 74 3.68 -4.03 -11.46
CA ASP A 74 3.06 -4.85 -12.51
C ASP A 74 3.78 -6.19 -12.76
N LYS A 75 4.74 -6.57 -11.91
CA LYS A 75 5.51 -7.82 -11.99
C LYS A 75 5.52 -8.55 -10.65
N VAL A 76 5.47 -9.88 -10.70
CA VAL A 76 5.67 -10.73 -9.52
C VAL A 76 7.08 -10.51 -8.95
N ARG A 77 7.17 -10.40 -7.62
CA ARG A 77 8.44 -10.15 -6.90
C ARG A 77 9.21 -8.93 -7.41
N ALA A 78 8.49 -7.87 -7.77
CA ALA A 78 9.10 -6.67 -8.38
C ALA A 78 10.03 -5.90 -7.43
N PHE A 79 9.81 -6.01 -6.12
CA PHE A 79 10.52 -5.21 -5.12
C PHE A 79 11.74 -5.95 -4.56
N THR A 80 12.82 -5.20 -4.41
CA THR A 80 14.09 -5.61 -3.81
C THR A 80 14.12 -5.30 -2.31
N GLY A 81 15.16 -5.75 -1.61
CA GLY A 81 15.38 -5.38 -0.21
C GLY A 81 15.56 -3.88 0.01
N LEU A 82 16.11 -3.16 -0.98
CA LEU A 82 16.23 -1.69 -0.91
C LEU A 82 14.86 -1.02 -0.98
N ASP A 83 13.97 -1.50 -1.85
CA ASP A 83 12.61 -0.95 -1.97
C ASP A 83 11.82 -1.13 -0.66
N LEU A 84 11.92 -2.31 -0.05
CA LEU A 84 11.32 -2.60 1.26
C LEU A 84 11.89 -1.70 2.36
N ALA A 85 13.21 -1.44 2.35
CA ALA A 85 13.85 -0.55 3.31
C ALA A 85 13.52 0.94 3.06
N MET A 86 13.21 1.32 1.82
CA MET A 86 12.88 2.71 1.46
C MET A 86 11.43 3.07 1.79
N ALA A 87 10.50 2.12 1.68
CA ALA A 87 9.09 2.33 2.01
C ALA A 87 8.83 2.98 3.39
N PRO A 88 9.42 2.52 4.52
CA PRO A 88 9.25 3.16 5.83
C PRO A 88 9.83 4.57 5.88
N VAL A 89 10.92 4.84 5.16
CA VAL A 89 11.52 6.18 5.06
C VAL A 89 10.54 7.14 4.38
N MET A 90 9.95 6.71 3.25
CA MET A 90 8.95 7.51 2.53
C MET A 90 7.69 7.74 3.36
N ALA A 91 7.20 6.70 4.05
CA ALA A 91 6.04 6.80 4.92
C ALA A 91 6.26 7.83 6.06
N ARG A 92 7.46 7.84 6.65
CA ARG A 92 7.85 8.84 7.66
C ARG A 92 7.87 10.27 7.10
N LEU A 93 8.40 10.48 5.90
CA LEU A 93 8.43 11.81 5.27
C LEU A 93 7.01 12.33 5.01
N VAL A 94 6.13 11.45 4.51
CA VAL A 94 4.71 11.77 4.30
C VAL A 94 4.05 12.10 5.63
N GLN A 95 4.30 11.31 6.69
CA GLN A 95 3.75 11.58 8.01
C GLN A 95 4.15 12.96 8.54
N GLN A 96 5.43 13.32 8.48
CA GLN A 96 5.93 14.63 8.92
C GLN A 96 5.30 15.80 8.15
N THR A 97 4.93 15.57 6.90
CA THR A 97 4.28 16.61 6.07
C THR A 97 2.79 16.76 6.41
N LEU A 98 2.13 15.68 6.85
CA LEU A 98 0.70 15.67 7.19
C LEU A 98 0.42 16.07 8.64
N GLU A 99 1.38 15.83 9.53
CA GLU A 99 1.34 16.19 10.95
C GLU A 99 2.61 17.00 11.28
N PRO A 100 2.71 18.25 10.77
CA PRO A 100 3.88 19.11 11.02
C PRO A 100 4.06 19.49 12.49
#